data_AF-A0A7V9BZV1-F1
#
_entry.id   AF-A0A7V9BZV1-F1
#
_cell.length_a   1.000
_cell.length_b   1.000
_cell.length_c   1.000
_cell.angle_alpha   90.00
_cell.angle_beta   90.00
_cell.angle_gamma   90.00
#
_symmetry.space_group_name_H-M   'P 1'
#
loop_
_entity.id
_entity.type
_entity.pdbx_description
1 polymer ?
#
loop_
_entity_poly.entity_id
_entity_poly.type
_entity_poly.pdbx_seq_one_letter_code
_entity_poly.pdbx_strand_id
1 'polypeptide(L)'
;EGKRLAHALGECKAVILRNHGLLTVGQSVDEAAFWFITMERSCQAQLLASAAGNPVMIDPDMARLTAGQVGGHAAGNFGFQPLYQKIVREQPDLLE
;
A
#
# COMPACT_ATOMS: atom_id res chain seq x y z
N GLU A 1 2.96 -16.58 16.74
CA GLU A 1 2.95 -15.21 16.20
C GLU A 1 2.15 -15.07 14.91
N GLY A 2 2.50 -15.80 13.84
CA GLY A 2 1.81 -15.73 12.54
C GLY A 2 0.28 -15.84 12.59
N LYS A 3 -0.29 -16.72 13.43
CA LYS A 3 -1.75 -16.83 13.62
C LYS A 3 -2.40 -15.53 14.13
N ARG A 4 -1.74 -14.79 15.02
CA ARG A 4 -2.23 -13.50 15.53
C ARG A 4 -2.18 -12.43 14.45
N LEU A 5 -1.11 -12.40 13.65
CA LEU A 5 -1.00 -11.50 12.52
C LEU A 5 -2.08 -11.78 11.47
N ALA A 6 -2.25 -13.05 11.08
CA ALA A 6 -3.27 -13.45 10.13
C ALA A 6 -4.68 -13.05 10.61
N HIS A 7 -4.97 -13.24 11.91
CA HIS A 7 -6.23 -12.78 12.49
C HIS A 7 -6.40 -11.26 12.48
N ALA A 8 -5.33 -10.50 12.79
CA ALA A 8 -5.37 -9.04 12.77
C ALA A 8 -5.48 -8.46 11.35
N LEU A 9 -4.90 -9.15 10.35
CA LEU A 9 -5.00 -8.79 8.95
C LEU A 9 -6.41 -9.05 8.40
N GLY A 10 -7.01 -10.20 8.73
CA GLY A 10 -8.32 -10.59 8.20
C GLY A 10 -8.33 -10.58 6.66
N GLU A 11 -9.37 -9.96 6.09
CA GLU A 11 -9.54 -9.79 4.64
C GLU A 11 -8.89 -8.50 4.10
N CYS A 12 -8.10 -7.80 4.92
CA CYS A 12 -7.39 -6.60 4.49
C CYS A 12 -6.09 -6.96 3.76
N LYS A 13 -5.66 -6.03 2.90
CA LYS A 13 -4.39 -6.13 2.14
C LYS A 13 -3.16 -5.64 2.91
N ALA A 14 -3.36 -5.04 4.08
CA ALA A 14 -2.31 -4.40 4.84
C ALA A 14 -2.62 -4.32 6.33
N VAL A 15 -1.57 -4.30 7.16
CA VAL A 15 -1.66 -4.11 8.61
C VAL A 15 -0.52 -3.21 9.10
N ILE A 16 -0.84 -2.34 10.06
CA ILE A 16 0.17 -1.56 10.80
C ILE A 16 0.56 -2.36 12.04
N LEU A 17 1.82 -2.80 12.07
CA LEU A 17 2.42 -3.46 13.21
C LEU A 17 2.89 -2.39 14.20
N ARG A 18 2.12 -2.21 15.28
CA ARG A 18 2.39 -1.18 16.29
C ARG A 18 3.84 -1.29 16.80
N ASN A 19 4.55 -0.17 16.80
CA ASN A 19 5.96 -0.06 17.19
C ASN A 19 6.96 -0.84 16.30
N HIS A 20 6.56 -1.28 15.11
CA HIS A 20 7.42 -2.05 14.21
C HIS A 20 7.42 -1.50 12.78
N GLY A 21 6.27 -1.49 12.10
CA GLY A 21 6.22 -1.06 10.71
C GLY A 21 4.99 -1.55 9.97
N LEU A 22 5.13 -1.72 8.66
CA LEU A 22 4.05 -2.11 7.75
C LEU A 22 4.22 -3.55 7.29
N LEU A 23 3.10 -4.23 7.05
CA LEU A 23 3.04 -5.49 6.34
C LEU A 23 1.89 -5.45 5.34
N THR A 24 2.14 -5.86 4.11
CA THR A 24 1.15 -5.94 3.04
C THR A 24 1.13 -7.32 2.41
N VAL A 25 -0.02 -7.67 1.81
CA VAL A 25 -0.23 -8.94 1.10
C VAL A 25 -0.91 -8.67 -0.23
N GLY A 26 -0.77 -9.60 -1.17
CA GLY A 26 -1.40 -9.56 -2.48
C GLY A 26 -1.51 -10.96 -3.09
N GLN A 27 -2.25 -11.09 -4.19
CA GLN A 27 -2.32 -12.33 -4.97
C GLN A 27 -1.08 -12.52 -5.87
N SER A 28 -0.20 -11.52 -5.91
CA SER A 28 1.08 -11.51 -6.62
C SER A 28 2.11 -10.70 -5.82
N VAL A 29 3.39 -10.82 -6.20
CA VAL A 29 4.47 -9.98 -5.66
C VAL A 29 4.24 -8.50 -6.00
N ASP A 30 3.87 -8.22 -7.25
CA ASP A 30 3.59 -6.88 -7.77
C ASP A 30 2.53 -6.15 -6.93
N GLU A 31 1.43 -6.84 -6.65
CA GLU A 31 0.35 -6.31 -5.82
C GLU A 31 0.83 -6.01 -4.40
N ALA A 32 1.49 -6.97 -3.75
CA ALA A 32 1.98 -6.80 -2.39
C ALA A 32 2.97 -5.63 -2.29
N ALA A 33 3.88 -5.51 -3.26
CA ALA A 33 4.84 -4.42 -3.36
C ALA A 33 4.15 -3.07 -3.57
N PHE A 34 3.18 -2.99 -4.48
CA PHE A 34 2.45 -1.74 -4.72
C PHE A 34 1.68 -1.27 -3.49
N TRP A 35 1.01 -2.17 -2.78
CA TRP A 35 0.35 -1.83 -1.52
C TRP A 35 1.32 -1.34 -0.47
N PHE A 36 2.52 -1.94 -0.38
CA PHE A 36 3.54 -1.48 0.57
C PHE A 36 3.96 -0.04 0.26
N ILE A 37 4.31 0.24 -0.99
CA ILE A 37 4.80 1.54 -1.46
C ILE A 37 3.72 2.62 -1.27
N THR A 38 2.48 2.31 -1.63
CA THR A 38 1.37 3.27 -1.49
C THR A 38 1.01 3.50 -0.02
N MET A 39 1.00 2.46 0.82
CA MET A 39 0.77 2.59 2.26
C MET A 39 1.86 3.42 2.93
N GLU A 40 3.13 3.18 2.61
CA GLU A 40 4.26 3.99 3.11
C GLU A 40 4.07 5.47 2.76
N ARG A 41 3.77 5.77 1.50
CA ARG A 41 3.50 7.15 1.05
C ARG A 41 2.30 7.78 1.75
N SER A 42 1.23 7.00 1.97
CA SER A 42 0.07 7.47 2.74
C SER A 42 0.43 7.77 4.20
N CYS A 43 1.25 6.94 4.84
CA CYS A 43 1.77 7.21 6.19
C CYS A 43 2.62 8.49 6.22
N GLN A 44 3.53 8.68 5.25
CA GLN A 44 4.32 9.92 5.13
C GLN A 44 3.42 11.14 4.96
N ALA A 45 2.42 11.08 4.06
CA ALA A 45 1.46 12.15 3.85
C ALA A 45 0.65 12.47 5.11
N GLN A 46 0.19 11.45 5.85
CA GLN A 46 -0.52 11.64 7.11
C GLN A 46 0.34 12.37 8.14
N LEU A 47 1.61 11.98 8.29
CA LEU A 47 2.53 12.63 9.23
C LEU A 47 2.79 14.09 8.85
N LEU A 48 3.03 14.37 7.58
CA LEU A 48 3.25 15.74 7.07
C LEU A 48 2.01 16.62 7.26
N ALA A 49 0.83 16.11 6.90
CA ALA A 49 -0.43 16.83 7.07
C ALA A 49 -0.74 17.11 8.55
N SER A 50 -0.50 16.13 9.43
CA SER A 50 -0.72 16.28 10.88
C SER A 50 0.28 17.26 11.51
N ALA A 51 1.50 17.34 10.99
CA ALA A 51 2.49 18.31 11.43
C ALA A 51 2.12 19.74 11.00
N ALA A 52 1.45 19.90 9.86
CA ALA A 52 0.97 21.19 9.36
C ALA A 52 -0.33 21.67 10.03
N GLY A 53 -1.08 20.78 10.69
CA GLY A 53 -2.33 21.10 11.37
C GLY A 53 -3.27 19.90 11.43
N ASN A 54 -4.57 20.17 11.53
CA ASN A 54 -5.59 19.12 11.51
C ASN A 54 -5.98 18.77 10.06
N PRO A 55 -5.73 17.54 9.57
CA PRO A 55 -6.11 17.16 8.21
C PRO A 55 -7.63 17.18 8.02
N VAL A 56 -8.08 17.59 6.83
CA VAL A 56 -9.48 17.47 6.43
C VAL A 56 -9.74 16.04 5.98
N MET A 57 -10.69 15.37 6.64
CA MET A 57 -11.05 13.99 6.31
C MET A 57 -11.81 13.93 4.98
N ILE A 58 -11.52 12.89 4.19
CA ILE A 58 -12.30 12.57 2.99
C ILE A 58 -13.70 12.15 3.42
N ASP A 59 -14.71 12.60 2.68
CA ASP A 59 -16.08 12.17 2.87
C ASP A 59 -16.19 10.61 2.83
N PRO A 60 -16.90 9.97 3.77
CA PRO A 60 -16.92 8.50 3.85
C PRO A 60 -17.48 7.79 2.61
N ASP A 61 -18.45 8.38 1.92
CA ASP A 61 -19.01 7.78 0.70
C ASP A 61 -18.02 7.89 -0.45
N MET A 62 -17.35 9.04 -0.58
CA MET A 62 -16.26 9.21 -1.55
C MET A 62 -15.10 8.27 -1.25
N ALA A 63 -14.70 8.09 0.01
CA ALA A 63 -13.65 7.17 0.40
C ALA A 63 -13.98 5.71 0.02
N ARG A 64 -15.23 5.27 0.27
CA ARG A 64 -15.69 3.93 -0.15
C ARG A 64 -15.73 3.77 -1.66
N LEU A 65 -16.24 4.78 -2.38
CA LEU A 65 -16.28 4.77 -3.84
C LEU A 65 -14.88 4.65 -4.43
N THR A 66 -13.95 5.49 -3.99
CA THR A 66 -12.55 5.44 -4.46
C THR A 66 -11.89 4.11 -4.08
N ALA A 67 -12.11 3.60 -2.87
CA ALA A 67 -11.61 2.27 -2.49
C ALA A 67 -12.12 1.16 -3.42
N GLY A 68 -13.39 1.22 -3.85
CA GLY A 68 -13.94 0.28 -4.84
C GLY A 68 -13.34 0.42 -6.24
N GLN A 69 -12.89 1.62 -6.61
CA GLN A 69 -12.31 1.91 -7.94
C GLN A 69 -10.82 1.54 -8.03
N VAL A 70 -10.03 1.88 -7.00
CA VAL A 70 -8.56 1.74 -7.04
C VAL A 70 -8.00 0.75 -6.01
N GLY A 71 -8.86 0.16 -5.18
CA GLY A 71 -8.48 -0.80 -4.16
C GLY A 71 -8.59 -2.27 -4.59
N GLY A 72 -8.87 -2.58 -5.86
CA GLY A 72 -8.91 -3.97 -6.34
C GLY A 72 -7.52 -4.56 -6.62
N HIS A 73 -7.43 -5.89 -6.72
CA HIS A 73 -6.20 -6.62 -7.08
C HIS A 73 -5.58 -6.14 -8.40
N ALA A 74 -6.41 -5.90 -9.42
CA ALA A 74 -5.96 -5.40 -10.72
C ALA A 74 -5.24 -4.05 -10.57
N ALA A 75 -5.78 -3.13 -9.77
CA ALA A 75 -5.15 -1.83 -9.52
C ALA A 75 -3.78 -1.97 -8.86
N GLY A 76 -3.61 -2.95 -7.95
CA GLY A 76 -2.33 -3.27 -7.35
C GLY A 76 -1.30 -3.75 -8.37
N ASN A 77 -1.68 -4.75 -9.18
CA ASN A 77 -0.83 -5.29 -10.24
C ASN A 77 -0.42 -4.22 -11.27
N PHE A 78 -1.40 -3.48 -11.81
CA PHE A 78 -1.15 -2.44 -12.81
C PHE A 78 -0.38 -1.26 -12.23
N GLY A 79 -0.62 -0.92 -10.96
CA GLY A 79 0.06 0.17 -10.27
C GLY A 79 1.56 -0.08 -10.08
N PHE A 80 1.97 -1.35 -9.96
CA PHE A 80 3.39 -1.70 -9.83
C PHE A 80 4.17 -1.63 -11.14
N GLN A 81 3.52 -1.94 -12.28
CA GLN A 81 4.19 -2.04 -13.59
C GLN A 81 5.09 -0.84 -13.95
N PRO A 82 4.66 0.43 -13.82
CA PRO A 82 5.55 1.56 -14.16
C PRO A 82 6.77 1.65 -13.24
N LEU A 83 6.66 1.21 -11.98
CA LEU A 83 7.79 1.18 -11.04
C LEU A 83 8.78 0.08 -11.43
N TYR A 84 8.29 -1.12 -11.71
CA TYR A 84 9.10 -2.23 -12.20
C TYR A 84 9.84 -1.88 -13.49
N GLN A 85 9.12 -1.35 -14.49
CA GLN A 85 9.69 -0.92 -15.76
C GLN A 85 10.79 0.12 -15.59
N LYS A 86 10.59 1.08 -14.67
CA LYS A 86 11.60 2.07 -14.34
C LYS A 86 12.84 1.43 -13.72
N ILE A 87 12.65 0.58 -12.71
CA ILE A 87 13.75 -0.06 -11.97
C ILE A 87 14.59 -0.92 -12.91
N VAL A 88 13.98 -1.80 -13.70
CA VAL A 88 14.70 -2.68 -14.65
C VAL A 88 15.44 -1.86 -15.72
N ARG A 89 14.88 -0.73 -16.15
CA ARG A 89 15.58 0.17 -17.09
C ARG A 89 16.78 0.87 -16.44
N GLU A 90 16.69 1.25 -15.18
CA GLU A 90 17.75 1.94 -14.44
C GLU A 90 18.83 0.97 -13.92
N GLN A 91 18.47 -0.30 -13.71
CA GLN A 91 19.32 -1.37 -13.19
C GLN A 91 19.20 -2.61 -14.10
N PRO A 92 19.88 -2.62 -15.27
CA PRO A 92 19.72 -3.68 -16.27
C PRO A 92 20.22 -5.06 -15.79
N ASP A 93 21.11 -5.09 -14.82
CA ASP A 93 21.68 -6.29 -14.18
C ASP A 93 20.83 -6.84 -13.03
N LEU A 94 19.74 -6.17 -12.63
CA LEU A 94 18.93 -6.54 -11.47
C LEU A 94 18.35 -7.97 -11.53
N LEU A 95 18.09 -8.47 -12.75
CA LEU A 95 17.44 -9.76 -12.98
C LEU A 95 18.40 -10.86 -13.43
N GLU A 96 19.70 -10.57 -13.48
CA GLU A 96 20.76 -11.53 -13.77
C GLU A 96 21.20 -12.27 -12.49
#